data_AF-A0A919AZ26-F1
#
_entry.id   AF-A0A919AZ26-F1
#
_cell.length_a   1.000
_cell.length_b   1.000
_cell.length_c   1.000
_cell.angle_alpha   90.00
_cell.angle_beta   90.00
_cell.angle_gamma   90.00
#
_symmetry.space_group_name_H-M   'P 1'
#
loop_
_entity.id
_entity.type
_entity.pdbx_description
1 polymer ?
#
loop_
_entity_poly.entity_id
_entity_poly.type
_entity_poly.pdbx_seq_one_letter_code
_entity_poly.pdbx_strand_id
1 'polypeptide(L)'
;MTKQDVQDTVVSRTDAADRVHAVWHRYTRRGDRASVHNRAYTVYLVALAGTFFLAPALHAASGSPGLISFGGPTRATPALCLLVVVVCWGAQLAGRFWGPLVLQPFVLHVFMSTDLPPAHYLCSLARRRLMYAGVGLLLATGTTAYLATDLFDRTDTVVPGGAVVAALGVLAASTWLWGQVRPFRDNLVLTGATGAGALLLGLAGGQGGAGPLWLVAAAAAATAVLLGRSAFRALATVDLARLARESARASQAQTYVLTGTLHHALDLYRPEPRGFTSALLRQDGRLRGYATQGAVRALRTPGRAAAAVLLLLTGGAVLTAGTARADGSTASTLWIAGAVCLYLGSGWIGETWRGLRDELTLAPLLGQWWGGAAARALTWPVLAVTAGTCLGGGLAVLVGRPVYDGRPAQTALLVAGTAVLVLGARFLREMKTHLPLSLLLPIITPFGDLSALMLVAWQFDGFVVLLAGVAVANAVPSAPGAAAVAALLTACCIWAGLRRTGWAHRGLLRRLRRS
;
A
#
# COMPACT_ATOMS: atom_id res chain seq x y z
N MET A 1 -18.31 31.03 -35.97
CA MET A 1 -17.40 31.54 -34.92
C MET A 1 -16.80 32.82 -35.47
N THR A 2 -17.41 33.95 -35.09
CA THR A 2 -16.98 35.27 -35.58
C THR A 2 -15.75 35.72 -34.78
N LYS A 3 -14.99 36.70 -35.31
CA LYS A 3 -13.83 37.28 -34.63
C LYS A 3 -14.19 37.83 -33.23
N GLN A 4 -15.46 38.23 -33.06
CA GLN A 4 -16.04 38.72 -31.82
C GLN A 4 -16.24 37.59 -30.79
N ASP A 5 -16.74 36.41 -31.19
CA ASP A 5 -16.85 35.24 -30.30
C ASP A 5 -15.49 34.79 -29.74
N VAL A 6 -14.43 34.89 -30.56
CA VAL A 6 -13.07 34.54 -30.13
C VAL A 6 -12.52 35.57 -29.15
N GLN A 7 -12.85 36.85 -29.32
CA GLN A 7 -12.37 37.91 -28.44
C GLN A 7 -13.09 37.89 -27.08
N ASP A 8 -14.41 37.66 -27.07
CA ASP A 8 -15.20 37.55 -25.83
C ASP A 8 -14.79 36.31 -25.00
N THR A 9 -14.48 35.19 -25.66
CA THR A 9 -14.00 33.98 -24.96
C THR A 9 -12.58 34.14 -24.40
N VAL A 10 -11.73 34.97 -25.00
CA VAL A 10 -10.40 35.27 -24.46
C VAL A 10 -10.50 36.20 -23.25
N VAL A 11 -11.30 37.27 -23.32
CA VAL A 11 -11.49 38.24 -22.21
C VAL A 11 -12.10 37.56 -20.97
N SER A 12 -13.09 36.69 -21.16
CA SER A 12 -13.70 35.92 -20.06
C SER A 12 -12.72 34.96 -19.37
N ARG A 13 -11.78 34.35 -20.11
CA ARG A 13 -10.77 33.44 -19.54
C ARG A 13 -9.72 34.16 -18.71
N THR A 14 -9.28 35.34 -19.14
CA THR A 14 -8.32 36.15 -18.39
C THR A 14 -8.91 36.59 -17.04
N ASP A 15 -10.17 37.04 -17.04
CA ASP A 15 -10.86 37.41 -15.80
C ASP A 15 -11.01 36.22 -14.83
N ALA A 16 -11.40 35.04 -15.32
CA ALA A 16 -11.50 33.85 -14.49
C ALA A 16 -10.16 33.44 -13.85
N ALA A 17 -9.05 33.51 -14.60
CA ALA A 17 -7.73 33.17 -14.09
C ALA A 17 -7.27 34.15 -12.99
N ASP A 18 -7.50 35.44 -13.19
CA ASP A 18 -7.15 36.50 -12.24
C ASP A 18 -7.99 36.36 -10.95
N ARG A 19 -9.28 36.05 -11.07
CA ARG A 19 -10.16 35.76 -9.92
C ARG A 19 -9.69 34.55 -9.13
N VAL A 20 -9.31 33.45 -9.81
CA VAL A 20 -8.72 32.27 -9.15
C VAL A 20 -7.42 32.64 -8.43
N HIS A 21 -6.55 33.40 -9.09
CA HIS A 21 -5.30 33.87 -8.49
C HIS A 21 -5.56 34.75 -7.26
N ALA A 22 -6.55 35.64 -7.31
CA ALA A 22 -6.93 36.50 -6.20
C ALA A 22 -7.44 35.69 -4.99
N VAL A 23 -8.27 34.66 -5.20
CA VAL A 23 -8.71 33.74 -4.13
C VAL A 23 -7.50 33.05 -3.50
N TRP A 24 -6.61 32.50 -4.33
CA TRP A 24 -5.38 31.86 -3.84
C TRP A 24 -4.50 32.82 -3.06
N HIS A 25 -4.30 34.04 -3.57
CA HIS A 25 -3.49 35.06 -2.92
C HIS A 25 -4.09 35.49 -1.58
N ARG A 26 -5.40 35.72 -1.49
CA ARG A 26 -6.08 36.03 -0.21
C ARG A 26 -5.97 34.88 0.77
N TYR A 27 -6.20 33.65 0.32
CA TYR A 27 -6.01 32.46 1.13
C TYR A 27 -4.57 32.33 1.63
N THR A 28 -3.56 32.62 0.79
CA THR A 28 -2.15 32.56 1.22
C THR A 28 -1.79 33.54 2.33
N ARG A 29 -2.49 34.67 2.45
CA ARG A 29 -2.25 35.65 3.50
C ARG A 29 -2.90 35.31 4.84
N ARG A 30 -3.76 34.29 4.90
CA ARG A 30 -4.52 33.94 6.10
C ARG A 30 -3.71 33.20 7.19
N GLY A 31 -2.40 33.01 6.99
CA GLY A 31 -1.50 32.39 7.97
C GLY A 31 -1.41 30.86 7.94
N ASP A 32 -2.32 30.17 7.25
CA ASP A 32 -2.39 28.70 7.22
C ASP A 32 -1.38 28.02 6.26
N ARG A 33 -0.54 28.79 5.56
CA ARG A 33 0.45 28.22 4.61
C ARG A 33 1.80 28.06 5.28
N ALA A 34 2.54 27.02 4.88
CA ALA A 34 3.96 26.87 5.16
C ALA A 34 4.69 28.18 4.83
N SER A 35 5.16 28.86 5.88
CA SER A 35 5.93 30.10 5.81
C SER A 35 7.19 29.89 4.95
N VAL A 36 7.82 30.99 4.52
CA VAL A 36 9.14 30.90 3.85
C VAL A 36 10.12 30.10 4.71
N HIS A 37 10.05 30.28 6.03
CA HIS A 37 10.80 29.51 7.00
C HIS A 37 10.49 28.00 6.93
N ASN A 38 9.21 27.59 6.87
CA ASN A 38 8.86 26.17 6.72
C ASN A 38 9.39 25.58 5.41
N ARG A 39 9.38 26.35 4.32
CA ARG A 39 9.95 25.88 3.03
C ARG A 39 11.47 25.75 3.11
N ALA A 40 12.15 26.75 3.67
CA ALA A 40 13.59 26.71 3.90
C ALA A 40 13.96 25.52 4.79
N TYR A 41 13.22 25.30 5.88
CA TYR A 41 13.38 24.15 6.75
C TYR A 41 13.13 22.81 6.03
N THR A 42 12.12 22.74 5.16
CA THR A 42 11.87 21.54 4.33
C THR A 42 13.04 21.27 3.37
N VAL A 43 13.52 22.31 2.69
CA VAL A 43 14.68 22.20 1.78
C VAL A 43 15.93 21.79 2.55
N TYR A 44 16.15 22.36 3.73
CA TYR A 44 17.22 21.98 4.64
C TYR A 44 17.13 20.50 5.04
N LEU A 45 15.95 20.02 5.46
CA LEU A 45 15.74 18.60 5.79
C LEU A 45 15.95 17.68 4.59
N VAL A 46 15.48 18.07 3.39
CA VAL A 46 15.70 17.29 2.15
C VAL A 46 17.19 17.24 1.80
N ALA A 47 17.91 18.36 1.92
CA ALA A 47 19.34 18.41 1.70
C ALA A 47 20.08 17.51 2.69
N LEU A 48 19.75 17.60 3.98
CA LEU A 48 20.35 16.79 5.04
C LEU A 48 20.07 15.28 4.80
N ALA A 49 18.82 14.92 4.48
CA ALA A 49 18.47 13.55 4.12
C ALA A 49 19.23 13.07 2.87
N GLY A 50 19.37 13.93 1.87
CA GLY A 50 20.13 13.68 0.65
C GLY A 50 21.60 13.40 0.94
N THR A 51 22.25 14.27 1.71
CA THR A 51 23.69 14.20 2.00
C THR A 51 24.05 13.05 2.95
N PHE A 52 23.28 12.83 4.01
CA PHE A 52 23.65 11.87 5.06
C PHE A 52 23.07 10.46 4.89
N PHE A 53 22.01 10.29 4.10
CA PHE A 53 21.40 8.97 3.90
C PHE A 53 21.42 8.55 2.43
N LEU A 54 20.90 9.40 1.53
CA LEU A 54 20.75 9.01 0.13
C LEU A 54 22.11 8.87 -0.57
N ALA A 55 22.99 9.86 -0.47
CA ALA A 55 24.30 9.81 -1.13
C ALA A 55 25.18 8.64 -0.63
N PRO A 56 25.29 8.36 0.68
CA PRO A 56 25.99 7.17 1.17
C PRO A 56 25.34 5.87 0.70
N ALA A 57 24.00 5.78 0.67
CA ALA A 57 23.32 4.59 0.17
C ALA A 57 23.57 4.36 -1.33
N LEU A 58 23.54 5.42 -2.15
CA LEU A 58 23.87 5.36 -3.57
C LEU A 58 25.34 4.98 -3.78
N HIS A 59 26.24 5.54 -2.99
CA HIS A 59 27.67 5.20 -3.05
C HIS A 59 27.90 3.73 -2.67
N ALA A 60 27.30 3.25 -1.57
CA ALA A 60 27.38 1.85 -1.17
C ALA A 60 26.79 0.90 -2.22
N ALA A 61 25.65 1.28 -2.83
CA ALA A 61 25.03 0.52 -3.90
C ALA A 61 25.89 0.46 -5.16
N SER A 62 26.62 1.53 -5.50
CA SER A 62 27.50 1.56 -6.68
C SER A 62 28.62 0.52 -6.65
N GLY A 63 29.02 0.06 -5.46
CA GLY A 63 30.02 -1.00 -5.27
C GLY A 63 29.42 -2.37 -4.96
N SER A 64 28.09 -2.49 -4.89
CA SER A 64 27.39 -3.71 -4.47
C SER A 64 26.60 -4.30 -5.63
N PRO A 65 26.52 -5.64 -5.77
CA PRO A 65 25.65 -6.24 -6.77
C PRO A 65 24.18 -5.93 -6.45
N GLY A 66 23.40 -5.62 -7.48
CA GLY A 66 21.97 -5.37 -7.33
C GLY A 66 21.22 -6.55 -6.71
N LEU A 67 20.21 -6.27 -5.88
CA LEU A 67 19.37 -7.29 -5.23
C LEU A 67 18.60 -8.14 -6.25
N ILE A 68 18.22 -7.56 -7.39
CA ILE A 68 17.51 -8.23 -8.48
C ILE A 68 18.36 -8.11 -9.73
N SER A 69 18.97 -9.23 -10.15
CA SER A 69 19.65 -9.29 -11.44
C SER A 69 18.68 -9.70 -12.53
N PHE A 70 18.46 -8.81 -13.50
CA PHE A 70 17.70 -9.13 -14.70
C PHE A 70 18.59 -9.83 -15.74
N GLY A 71 19.90 -9.60 -15.74
CA GLY A 71 20.82 -10.29 -16.66
C GLY A 71 20.65 -9.92 -18.13
N GLY A 72 19.73 -9.00 -18.48
CA GLY A 72 19.52 -8.45 -19.82
C GLY A 72 18.09 -7.91 -20.06
N PRO A 73 17.88 -7.16 -21.16
CA PRO A 73 16.62 -6.46 -21.44
C PRO A 73 15.41 -7.41 -21.64
N THR A 74 15.61 -8.58 -22.25
CA THR A 74 14.55 -9.58 -22.49
C THR A 74 14.00 -10.15 -21.18
N ARG A 75 14.87 -10.35 -20.18
CA ARG A 75 14.49 -10.84 -18.85
C ARG A 75 13.90 -9.75 -17.95
N ALA A 76 14.32 -8.49 -18.13
CA ALA A 76 13.77 -7.34 -17.40
C ALA A 76 12.33 -6.99 -17.82
N THR A 77 12.01 -7.17 -19.11
CA THR A 77 10.73 -6.79 -19.71
C THR A 77 9.50 -7.29 -18.95
N PRO A 78 9.32 -8.60 -18.64
CA PRO A 78 8.13 -9.07 -17.93
C PRO A 78 7.99 -8.47 -16.53
N ALA A 79 9.10 -8.28 -15.81
CA ALA A 79 9.10 -7.65 -14.49
C ALA A 79 8.70 -6.18 -14.57
N LEU A 80 9.18 -5.45 -15.58
CA LEU A 80 8.81 -4.05 -15.80
C LEU A 80 7.37 -3.90 -16.30
N CYS A 81 6.87 -4.79 -17.14
CA CYS A 81 5.44 -4.88 -17.50
C CYS A 81 4.57 -5.08 -16.26
N LEU A 82 4.96 -5.99 -15.36
CA LEU A 82 4.27 -6.19 -14.09
C LEU A 82 4.31 -4.92 -13.22
N LEU A 83 5.46 -4.25 -13.15
CA LEU A 83 5.61 -3.00 -12.42
C LEU A 83 4.68 -1.90 -12.98
N VAL A 84 4.57 -1.78 -14.30
CA VAL A 84 3.61 -0.87 -14.97
C VAL A 84 2.18 -1.15 -14.51
N VAL A 85 1.77 -2.42 -14.48
CA VAL A 85 0.43 -2.82 -14.02
C VAL A 85 0.22 -2.43 -12.56
N VAL A 86 1.17 -2.79 -11.69
CA VAL A 86 1.09 -2.50 -10.25
C VAL A 86 1.03 -0.99 -9.99
N VAL A 87 1.87 -0.21 -10.67
CA VAL A 87 1.89 1.26 -10.56
C VAL A 87 0.59 1.85 -11.06
N CYS A 88 0.08 1.42 -12.22
CA CYS A 88 -1.21 1.87 -12.76
C CYS A 88 -2.36 1.61 -11.77
N TRP A 89 -2.45 0.39 -11.23
CA TRP A 89 -3.54 -0.01 -10.34
C TRP A 89 -3.42 0.69 -8.99
N GLY A 90 -2.22 0.75 -8.42
CA GLY A 90 -1.93 1.43 -7.16
C GLY A 90 -2.24 2.93 -7.25
N ALA A 91 -1.84 3.59 -8.34
CA ALA A 91 -2.13 4.99 -8.58
C ALA A 91 -3.63 5.26 -8.77
N GLN A 92 -4.35 4.42 -9.51
CA GLN A 92 -5.81 4.55 -9.64
C GLN A 92 -6.54 4.41 -8.30
N LEU A 93 -6.13 3.42 -7.49
CA LEU A 93 -6.68 3.22 -6.15
C LEU A 93 -6.36 4.41 -5.24
N ALA A 94 -5.13 4.89 -5.25
CA ALA A 94 -4.74 6.10 -4.54
C ALA A 94 -5.58 7.30 -4.99
N GLY A 95 -5.82 7.45 -6.30
CA GLY A 95 -6.58 8.55 -6.89
C GLY A 95 -8.04 8.56 -6.44
N ARG A 96 -8.60 7.37 -6.24
CA ARG A 96 -9.97 7.19 -5.80
C ARG A 96 -10.22 7.69 -4.37
N PHE A 97 -9.23 7.57 -3.49
CA PHE A 97 -9.36 7.93 -2.07
C PHE A 97 -8.66 9.25 -1.71
N TRP A 98 -7.55 9.54 -2.38
CA TRP A 98 -6.62 10.64 -2.16
C TRP A 98 -6.11 11.15 -3.51
N GLY A 99 -6.99 11.74 -4.31
CA GLY A 99 -6.60 12.20 -5.65
C GLY A 99 -5.99 13.62 -5.67
N PRO A 100 -5.37 14.00 -6.81
CA PRO A 100 -4.68 15.28 -6.95
C PRO A 100 -5.60 16.50 -6.84
N LEU A 101 -6.91 16.33 -6.94
CA LEU A 101 -7.90 17.43 -6.85
C LEU A 101 -8.34 17.75 -5.41
N VAL A 102 -7.94 16.93 -4.42
CA VAL A 102 -8.34 17.10 -3.01
C VAL A 102 -7.83 18.44 -2.46
N LEU A 103 -8.76 19.33 -2.11
CA LEU A 103 -8.46 20.68 -1.63
C LEU A 103 -8.71 20.77 -0.12
N GLN A 104 -8.25 21.85 0.53
CA GLN A 104 -8.75 22.13 1.86
C GLN A 104 -10.26 22.42 1.79
N PRO A 105 -11.07 21.88 2.72
CA PRO A 105 -12.54 22.03 2.67
C PRO A 105 -13.00 23.48 2.54
N PHE A 106 -12.36 24.40 3.27
CA PHE A 106 -12.66 25.84 3.18
C PHE A 106 -12.41 26.42 1.78
N VAL A 107 -11.26 26.12 1.18
CA VAL A 107 -10.90 26.63 -0.16
C VAL A 107 -11.85 26.10 -1.22
N LEU A 108 -12.19 24.81 -1.14
CA LEU A 108 -13.16 24.21 -2.04
C LEU A 108 -14.54 24.83 -1.89
N HIS A 109 -14.99 25.07 -0.65
CA HIS A 109 -16.26 25.74 -0.38
C HIS A 109 -16.30 27.14 -1.01
N VAL A 110 -15.24 27.94 -0.85
CA VAL A 110 -15.13 29.26 -1.50
C VAL A 110 -15.28 29.16 -3.02
N PHE A 111 -14.59 28.23 -3.68
CA PHE A 111 -14.71 28.06 -5.13
C PHE A 111 -16.10 27.57 -5.56
N MET A 112 -16.73 26.68 -4.77
CA MET A 112 -18.10 26.21 -5.02
C MET A 112 -19.15 27.30 -4.87
N SER A 113 -18.87 28.34 -4.07
CA SER A 113 -19.74 29.51 -3.89
C SER A 113 -19.54 30.61 -4.95
N THR A 114 -18.60 30.42 -5.89
CA THR A 114 -18.40 31.33 -7.02
C THR A 114 -19.00 30.79 -8.31
N ASP A 115 -19.23 31.67 -9.27
CA ASP A 115 -19.61 31.39 -10.66
C ASP A 115 -18.46 30.82 -11.53
N LEU A 116 -17.28 30.56 -10.94
CA LEU A 116 -16.11 30.08 -11.68
C LEU A 116 -16.28 28.62 -12.13
N PRO A 117 -16.03 28.30 -13.42
CA PRO A 117 -16.14 26.92 -13.88
C PRO A 117 -15.06 26.04 -13.23
N PRO A 118 -15.39 24.80 -12.79
CA PRO A 118 -14.46 23.89 -12.12
C PRO A 118 -13.14 23.68 -12.86
N ALA A 119 -13.19 23.62 -14.20
CA ALA A 119 -12.02 23.43 -15.03
C ALA A 119 -10.93 24.50 -14.81
N HIS A 120 -11.29 25.75 -14.50
CA HIS A 120 -10.31 26.84 -14.36
C HIS A 120 -9.44 26.71 -13.11
N TYR A 121 -10.04 26.42 -11.95
CA TYR A 121 -9.28 26.27 -10.71
C TYR A 121 -8.74 24.85 -10.49
N LEU A 122 -9.43 23.80 -10.97
CA LEU A 122 -8.96 22.41 -10.82
C LEU A 122 -7.83 22.07 -11.78
N CYS A 123 -7.82 22.58 -13.02
CA CYS A 123 -6.80 22.22 -14.01
C CYS A 123 -5.40 22.74 -13.61
N SER A 124 -5.30 23.99 -13.18
CA SER A 124 -4.03 24.59 -12.73
C SER A 124 -3.48 23.85 -11.50
N LEU A 125 -4.35 23.52 -10.54
CA LEU A 125 -4.01 22.73 -9.37
C LEU A 125 -3.54 21.33 -9.75
N ALA A 126 -4.30 20.64 -10.61
CA ALA A 126 -4.00 19.29 -11.07
C ALA A 126 -2.63 19.24 -11.76
N ARG A 127 -2.36 20.14 -12.73
CA ARG A 127 -1.06 20.19 -13.42
C ARG A 127 0.10 20.33 -12.45
N ARG A 128 0.00 21.27 -11.50
CA ARG A 128 1.06 21.51 -10.52
C ARG A 128 1.31 20.30 -9.63
N ARG A 129 0.24 19.67 -9.11
CA ARG A 129 0.36 18.50 -8.24
C ARG A 129 0.80 17.26 -8.98
N LEU A 130 0.36 17.07 -10.22
CA LEU A 130 0.81 15.99 -11.08
C LEU A 130 2.27 16.13 -11.47
N MET A 131 2.76 17.35 -11.69
CA MET A 131 4.18 17.61 -11.90
C MET A 131 4.99 17.22 -10.66
N TYR A 132 4.59 17.67 -9.47
CA TYR A 132 5.30 17.30 -8.23
C TYR A 132 5.24 15.80 -7.93
N ALA A 133 4.08 15.18 -8.11
CA ALA A 133 3.92 13.74 -7.91
C ALA A 133 4.70 12.93 -8.95
N GLY A 134 4.70 13.35 -10.22
CA GLY A 134 5.44 12.72 -11.30
C GLY A 134 6.95 12.80 -11.07
N VAL A 135 7.47 13.98 -10.71
CA VAL A 135 8.89 14.17 -10.36
C VAL A 135 9.25 13.38 -9.11
N GLY A 136 8.44 13.45 -8.05
CA GLY A 136 8.68 12.71 -6.82
C GLY A 136 8.68 11.20 -7.04
N LEU A 137 7.75 10.69 -7.85
CA LEU A 137 7.72 9.27 -8.17
C LEU A 137 8.88 8.86 -9.08
N LEU A 138 9.23 9.66 -10.09
CA LEU A 138 10.41 9.43 -10.93
C LEU A 138 11.68 9.31 -10.09
N LEU A 139 11.88 10.23 -9.14
CA LEU A 139 13.03 10.19 -8.23
C LEU A 139 12.98 8.94 -7.34
N ALA A 140 11.81 8.60 -6.78
CA ALA A 140 11.66 7.45 -5.91
C ALA A 140 11.87 6.11 -6.66
N THR A 141 11.24 5.93 -7.83
CA THR A 141 11.36 4.72 -8.63
C THR A 141 12.74 4.61 -9.26
N GLY A 142 13.35 5.72 -9.71
CA GLY A 142 14.72 5.74 -10.21
C GLY A 142 15.73 5.37 -9.13
N THR A 143 15.61 5.97 -7.94
CA THR A 143 16.44 5.61 -6.78
C THR A 143 16.25 4.14 -6.40
N THR A 144 15.00 3.66 -6.33
CA THR A 144 14.72 2.26 -5.98
C THR A 144 15.28 1.30 -7.00
N ALA A 145 15.12 1.59 -8.30
CA ALA A 145 15.65 0.76 -9.37
C ALA A 145 17.18 0.76 -9.37
N TYR A 146 17.82 1.90 -9.09
CA TYR A 146 19.27 1.98 -8.93
C TYR A 146 19.78 1.18 -7.72
N LEU A 147 19.11 1.28 -6.58
CA LEU A 147 19.54 0.59 -5.35
C LEU A 147 19.24 -0.92 -5.37
N ALA A 148 18.19 -1.35 -6.07
CA ALA A 148 17.68 -2.71 -5.96
C ALA A 148 17.93 -3.58 -7.20
N THR A 149 18.35 -3.03 -8.34
CA THR A 149 18.43 -3.77 -9.60
C THR A 149 19.72 -3.49 -10.37
N ASP A 150 20.14 -4.44 -11.21
CA ASP A 150 21.28 -4.29 -12.13
C ASP A 150 20.94 -3.50 -13.41
N LEU A 151 19.77 -2.85 -13.47
CA LEU A 151 19.27 -2.18 -14.67
C LEU A 151 20.18 -1.03 -15.13
N PHE A 152 20.89 -0.40 -14.20
CA PHE A 152 21.77 0.74 -14.47
C PHE A 152 23.25 0.37 -14.56
N ASP A 153 23.60 -0.91 -14.43
CA ASP A 153 25.00 -1.37 -14.45
C ASP A 153 25.54 -1.53 -15.87
N ARG A 154 24.66 -1.62 -16.87
CA ARG A 154 25.03 -1.88 -18.26
C ARG A 154 24.56 -0.77 -19.20
N THR A 155 25.41 -0.37 -20.12
CA THR A 155 25.14 0.72 -21.07
C THR A 155 23.97 0.44 -22.01
N ASP A 156 23.71 -0.84 -22.32
CA ASP A 156 22.59 -1.28 -23.15
C ASP A 156 21.23 -1.18 -22.44
N THR A 157 21.20 -1.19 -21.10
CA THR A 157 19.96 -1.12 -20.30
C THR A 157 19.74 0.23 -19.63
N VAL A 158 20.77 1.04 -19.39
CA VAL A 158 20.66 2.34 -18.69
C VAL A 158 19.67 3.29 -19.36
N VAL A 159 19.82 3.52 -20.67
CA VAL A 159 18.95 4.45 -21.41
C VAL A 159 17.51 3.95 -21.50
N PRO A 160 17.24 2.71 -21.99
CA PRO A 160 15.87 2.23 -22.06
C PRO A 160 15.25 2.01 -20.67
N GLY A 161 16.03 1.61 -19.66
CA GLY A 161 15.60 1.49 -18.27
C GLY A 161 15.21 2.84 -17.67
N GLY A 162 16.03 3.88 -17.89
CA GLY A 162 15.71 5.26 -17.53
C GLY A 162 14.43 5.77 -18.22
N ALA A 163 14.23 5.43 -19.49
CA ALA A 163 13.01 5.76 -20.22
C ALA A 163 11.76 5.07 -19.62
N VAL A 164 11.85 3.81 -19.22
CA VAL A 164 10.77 3.09 -18.52
C VAL A 164 10.45 3.76 -17.18
N VAL A 165 11.47 4.08 -16.38
CA VAL A 165 11.31 4.76 -15.08
C VAL A 165 10.64 6.13 -15.22
N ALA A 166 11.04 6.91 -16.24
CA ALA A 166 10.40 8.18 -16.54
C ALA A 166 8.94 8.02 -17.00
N ALA A 167 8.69 7.07 -17.92
CA ALA A 167 7.35 6.78 -18.39
C ALA A 167 6.42 6.31 -17.24
N LEU A 168 6.93 5.50 -16.30
CA LEU A 168 6.22 5.09 -15.08
C LEU A 168 5.84 6.29 -14.20
N GLY A 169 6.73 7.26 -14.02
CA GLY A 169 6.46 8.48 -13.26
C GLY A 169 5.27 9.26 -13.83
N VAL A 170 5.27 9.49 -15.15
CA VAL A 170 4.18 10.20 -15.84
C VAL A 170 2.90 9.37 -15.85
N LEU A 171 3.01 8.06 -16.11
CA LEU A 171 1.87 7.14 -16.14
C LEU A 171 1.18 7.06 -14.78
N ALA A 172 1.93 6.96 -13.68
CA ALA A 172 1.39 6.97 -12.34
C ALA A 172 0.66 8.28 -12.02
N ALA A 173 1.23 9.43 -12.38
CA ALA A 173 0.56 10.72 -12.19
C ALA A 173 -0.75 10.78 -13.00
N SER A 174 -0.73 10.40 -14.28
CA SER A 174 -1.92 10.38 -15.14
C SER A 174 -3.00 9.42 -14.61
N THR A 175 -2.60 8.21 -14.19
CA THR A 175 -3.52 7.20 -13.63
C THR A 175 -4.05 7.59 -12.26
N TRP A 176 -3.28 8.34 -11.46
CA TRP A 176 -3.71 8.93 -10.20
C TRP A 176 -4.81 9.97 -10.41
N LEU A 177 -4.68 10.86 -11.39
CA LEU A 177 -5.76 11.78 -11.78
C LEU A 177 -6.97 11.01 -12.33
N TRP A 178 -6.73 10.06 -13.24
CA TRP A 178 -7.78 9.24 -13.85
C TRP A 178 -8.65 8.54 -12.80
N GLY A 179 -8.02 7.91 -11.82
CA GLY A 179 -8.70 7.20 -10.73
C GLY A 179 -9.64 8.08 -9.91
N GLN A 180 -9.36 9.39 -9.83
CA GLN A 180 -10.22 10.34 -9.14
C GLN A 180 -11.42 10.77 -9.98
N VAL A 181 -11.17 11.18 -11.23
CA VAL A 181 -12.17 11.86 -12.08
C VAL A 181 -13.14 10.88 -12.76
N ARG A 182 -12.75 9.62 -12.96
CA ARG A 182 -13.59 8.63 -13.63
C ARG A 182 -14.39 7.75 -12.68
N PRO A 183 -15.53 7.18 -13.15
CA PRO A 183 -16.29 6.21 -12.40
C PRO A 183 -15.50 4.90 -12.22
N PHE A 184 -15.93 4.10 -11.24
CA PHE A 184 -15.26 2.85 -10.90
C PHE A 184 -15.20 1.85 -12.06
N ARG A 185 -16.24 1.80 -12.91
CA ARG A 185 -16.28 0.91 -14.08
C ARG A 185 -15.15 1.20 -15.06
N ASP A 186 -14.91 2.48 -15.36
CA ASP A 186 -13.82 2.90 -16.26
C ASP A 186 -12.44 2.55 -15.69
N ASN A 187 -12.27 2.63 -14.36
CA ASN A 187 -11.04 2.19 -13.70
C ASN A 187 -10.84 0.67 -13.82
N LEU A 188 -11.91 -0.13 -13.70
CA LEU A 188 -11.82 -1.59 -13.93
C LEU A 188 -11.45 -1.92 -15.38
N VAL A 189 -12.02 -1.21 -16.35
CA VAL A 189 -11.67 -1.39 -17.77
C VAL A 189 -10.20 -1.05 -18.00
N LEU A 190 -9.71 0.07 -17.45
CA LEU A 190 -8.31 0.45 -17.55
C LEU A 190 -7.38 -0.57 -16.86
N THR A 191 -7.79 -1.09 -15.70
CA THR A 191 -7.09 -2.13 -14.95
C THR A 191 -6.96 -3.41 -15.81
N GLY A 192 -8.06 -3.84 -16.43
CA GLY A 192 -8.07 -4.99 -17.35
C GLY A 192 -7.22 -4.77 -18.60
N ALA A 193 -7.35 -3.60 -19.23
CA ALA A 193 -6.60 -3.25 -20.44
C ALA A 193 -5.08 -3.15 -20.19
N THR A 194 -4.67 -2.53 -19.08
CA THR A 194 -3.26 -2.47 -18.67
C THR A 194 -2.68 -3.85 -18.36
N GLY A 195 -3.45 -4.72 -17.69
CA GLY A 195 -3.07 -6.11 -17.44
C GLY A 195 -2.92 -6.92 -18.74
N ALA A 196 -3.88 -6.84 -19.64
CA ALA A 196 -3.85 -7.54 -20.93
C ALA A 196 -2.69 -7.03 -21.81
N GLY A 197 -2.48 -5.71 -21.88
CA GLY A 197 -1.37 -5.12 -22.62
C GLY A 197 0.00 -5.54 -22.07
N ALA A 198 0.15 -5.56 -20.75
CA ALA A 198 1.37 -6.04 -20.10
C ALA A 198 1.64 -7.53 -20.35
N LEU A 199 0.61 -8.36 -20.36
CA LEU A 199 0.73 -9.77 -20.72
C LEU A 199 1.19 -9.94 -22.16
N LEU A 200 0.56 -9.24 -23.12
CA LEU A 200 0.94 -9.28 -24.54
C LEU A 200 2.39 -8.80 -24.75
N LEU A 201 2.77 -7.68 -24.11
CA LEU A 201 4.15 -7.17 -24.18
C LEU A 201 5.16 -8.11 -23.53
N GLY A 202 4.80 -8.75 -22.42
CA GLY A 202 5.64 -9.76 -21.78
C GLY A 202 5.87 -10.99 -22.65
N LEU A 203 4.82 -11.47 -23.33
CA LEU A 203 4.92 -12.60 -24.27
C LEU A 203 5.72 -12.23 -25.53
N ALA A 204 5.48 -11.05 -26.10
CA ALA A 204 6.20 -10.56 -27.29
C ALA A 204 7.68 -10.28 -26.99
N GLY A 205 7.99 -9.72 -25.82
CA GLY A 205 9.36 -9.41 -25.40
C GLY A 205 10.23 -10.65 -25.15
N GLY A 206 9.64 -11.82 -24.97
CA GLY A 206 10.34 -13.10 -24.83
C GLY A 206 10.93 -13.64 -26.14
N GLN A 207 10.52 -13.13 -27.30
CA GLN A 207 10.89 -13.68 -28.62
C GLN A 207 12.20 -13.13 -29.20
N GLY A 208 13.02 -12.43 -28.40
CA GLY A 208 14.41 -12.11 -28.74
C GLY A 208 14.60 -10.85 -29.60
N GLY A 209 14.94 -9.73 -28.96
CA GLY A 209 15.38 -8.49 -29.62
C GLY A 209 15.76 -7.44 -28.58
N ALA A 210 16.54 -6.42 -28.97
CA ALA A 210 16.95 -5.31 -28.08
C ALA A 210 15.86 -4.24 -27.87
N GLY A 211 14.72 -4.35 -28.58
CA GLY A 211 13.62 -3.39 -28.52
C GLY A 211 12.56 -3.51 -27.40
N PRO A 212 12.48 -4.53 -26.53
CA PRO A 212 11.29 -4.73 -25.70
C PRO A 212 11.17 -3.71 -24.57
N LEU A 213 12.28 -3.22 -24.01
CA LEU A 213 12.24 -2.14 -23.01
C LEU A 213 11.75 -0.81 -23.60
N TRP A 214 12.17 -0.50 -24.83
CA TRP A 214 11.66 0.66 -25.56
C TRP A 214 10.18 0.56 -25.85
N LEU A 215 9.68 -0.63 -26.18
CA LEU A 215 8.24 -0.87 -26.35
C LEU A 215 7.48 -0.66 -25.04
N VAL A 216 8.00 -1.13 -23.89
CA VAL A 216 7.38 -0.88 -22.58
C VAL A 216 7.36 0.61 -22.27
N ALA A 217 8.47 1.32 -22.46
CA ALA A 217 8.56 2.75 -22.23
C ALA A 217 7.59 3.54 -23.13
N ALA A 218 7.57 3.23 -24.43
CA ALA A 218 6.69 3.88 -25.40
C ALA A 218 5.22 3.61 -25.10
N ALA A 219 4.85 2.36 -24.78
CA ALA A 219 3.48 2.00 -24.43
C ALA A 219 3.02 2.70 -23.14
N ALA A 220 3.88 2.76 -22.12
CA ALA A 220 3.60 3.46 -20.87
C ALA A 220 3.45 4.97 -21.10
N ALA A 221 4.34 5.60 -21.87
CA ALA A 221 4.27 7.01 -22.21
C ALA A 221 3.02 7.37 -23.03
N ALA A 222 2.72 6.58 -24.08
CA ALA A 222 1.53 6.78 -24.91
C ALA A 222 0.25 6.66 -24.06
N THR A 223 0.18 5.65 -23.20
CA THR A 223 -0.93 5.45 -22.27
C THR A 223 -1.04 6.64 -21.31
N ALA A 224 0.07 7.14 -20.77
CA ALA A 224 0.09 8.29 -19.88
C ALA A 224 -0.44 9.56 -20.55
N VAL A 225 -0.10 9.80 -21.82
CA VAL A 225 -0.59 10.95 -22.60
C VAL A 225 -2.09 10.84 -22.88
N LEU A 226 -2.55 9.66 -23.30
CA LEU A 226 -3.97 9.40 -23.58
C LEU A 226 -4.83 9.55 -22.31
N LEU A 227 -4.39 8.96 -21.19
CA LEU A 227 -5.05 9.07 -19.89
C LEU A 227 -5.01 10.49 -19.35
N GLY A 228 -3.87 11.18 -19.44
CA GLY A 228 -3.76 12.57 -19.02
C GLY A 228 -4.74 13.46 -19.77
N ARG A 229 -4.73 13.42 -21.11
CA ARG A 229 -5.62 14.23 -21.96
C ARG A 229 -7.10 13.96 -21.66
N SER A 230 -7.47 12.69 -21.52
CA SER A 230 -8.86 12.28 -21.27
C SER A 230 -9.31 12.58 -19.83
N ALA A 231 -8.41 12.54 -18.85
CA ALA A 231 -8.66 12.94 -17.46
C ALA A 231 -8.84 14.46 -17.34
N PHE A 232 -7.99 15.26 -17.99
CA PHE A 232 -8.11 16.72 -17.99
C PHE A 232 -9.43 17.19 -18.64
N ARG A 233 -9.89 16.52 -19.69
CA ARG A 233 -11.21 16.80 -20.29
C ARG A 233 -12.37 16.49 -19.34
N ALA A 234 -12.22 15.47 -18.51
CA ALA A 234 -13.24 15.07 -17.53
C ALA A 234 -13.32 16.01 -16.30
N LEU A 235 -12.37 16.95 -16.12
CA LEU A 235 -12.38 17.88 -14.99
C LEU A 235 -13.63 18.76 -14.95
N ALA A 236 -14.18 19.12 -16.11
CA ALA A 236 -15.38 19.94 -16.20
C ALA A 236 -16.63 19.22 -15.65
N THR A 237 -16.62 17.89 -15.61
CA THR A 237 -17.75 17.04 -15.19
C THR A 237 -17.53 16.40 -13.83
N VAL A 238 -16.55 16.87 -13.06
CA VAL A 238 -16.29 16.33 -11.71
C VAL A 238 -17.44 16.68 -10.78
N ASP A 239 -17.97 15.67 -10.09
CA ASP A 239 -18.95 15.85 -9.02
C ASP A 239 -18.30 16.59 -7.83
N LEU A 240 -18.59 17.89 -7.72
CA LEU A 240 -18.06 18.75 -6.66
C LEU A 240 -18.54 18.35 -5.27
N ALA A 241 -19.75 17.77 -5.14
CA ALA A 241 -20.25 17.31 -3.86
C ALA A 241 -19.47 16.07 -3.39
N ARG A 242 -19.14 15.17 -4.31
CA ARG A 242 -18.20 14.07 -4.03
C ARG A 242 -16.82 14.59 -3.65
N LEU A 243 -16.27 15.54 -4.41
CA LEU A 243 -14.96 16.12 -4.12
C LEU A 243 -14.92 16.81 -2.74
N ALA A 244 -16.02 17.44 -2.33
CA ALA A 244 -16.16 18.05 -1.00
C ALA A 244 -16.11 17.01 0.13
N ARG A 245 -16.81 15.87 -0.04
CA ARG A 245 -16.73 14.75 0.91
C ARG A 245 -15.33 14.14 0.97
N GLU A 246 -14.68 13.95 -0.17
CA GLU A 246 -13.30 13.46 -0.24
C GLU A 246 -12.33 14.44 0.44
N SER A 247 -12.51 15.74 0.24
CA SER A 247 -11.70 16.79 0.84
C SER A 247 -11.88 16.88 2.36
N ALA A 248 -13.12 16.80 2.86
CA ALA A 248 -13.40 16.75 4.28
C ALA A 248 -12.76 15.52 4.94
N ARG A 249 -12.90 14.34 4.31
CA ARG A 249 -12.32 13.09 4.80
C ARG A 249 -10.78 13.14 4.81
N ALA A 250 -10.17 13.64 3.75
CA ALA A 250 -8.73 13.80 3.67
C ALA A 250 -8.19 14.79 4.71
N SER A 251 -8.91 15.89 4.95
CA SER A 251 -8.55 16.84 6.01
C SER A 251 -8.61 16.19 7.40
N GLN A 252 -9.65 15.41 7.70
CA GLN A 252 -9.75 14.67 8.97
C GLN A 252 -8.64 13.63 9.11
N ALA A 253 -8.37 12.88 8.04
CA ALA A 253 -7.29 11.90 8.01
C ALA A 253 -5.92 12.57 8.22
N GLN A 254 -5.69 13.74 7.61
CA GLN A 254 -4.47 14.52 7.82
C GLN A 254 -4.33 14.94 9.29
N THR A 255 -5.40 15.37 9.96
CA THR A 255 -5.38 15.66 11.40
C THR A 255 -4.93 14.44 12.22
N TYR A 256 -5.49 13.25 11.94
CA TYR A 256 -5.06 12.02 12.62
C TYR A 256 -3.61 11.63 12.33
N VAL A 257 -3.14 11.83 11.09
CA VAL A 257 -1.72 11.58 10.75
C VAL A 257 -0.80 12.55 11.50
N LEU A 258 -1.17 13.83 11.58
CA LEU A 258 -0.39 14.86 12.28
C LEU A 258 -0.37 14.63 13.80
N THR A 259 -1.39 14.01 14.39
CA THR A 259 -1.39 13.58 15.79
C THR A 259 -0.74 12.22 16.02
N GLY A 260 -0.14 11.63 14.97
CA GLY A 260 0.56 10.37 15.07
C GLY A 260 -0.34 9.15 15.20
N THR A 261 -1.61 9.23 14.78
CA THR A 261 -2.62 8.16 14.88
C THR A 261 -3.01 7.62 13.50
N LEU A 262 -2.04 7.09 12.74
CA LEU A 262 -2.25 6.59 11.37
C LEU A 262 -3.36 5.53 11.26
N HIS A 263 -3.53 4.68 12.27
CA HIS A 263 -4.64 3.72 12.31
C HIS A 263 -6.01 4.41 12.19
N HIS A 264 -6.24 5.48 12.96
CA HIS A 264 -7.51 6.22 12.92
C HIS A 264 -7.71 6.92 11.57
N ALA A 265 -6.64 7.43 10.97
CA ALA A 265 -6.68 7.99 9.62
C ALA A 265 -7.13 6.96 8.57
N LEU A 266 -6.62 5.72 8.64
CA LEU A 266 -6.99 4.63 7.74
C LEU A 266 -8.43 4.15 7.95
N ASP A 267 -8.95 4.29 9.18
CA ASP A 267 -10.30 3.86 9.53
C ASP A 267 -11.37 4.70 8.84
N LEU A 268 -11.08 5.97 8.58
CA LEU A 268 -11.94 6.86 7.77
C LEU A 268 -12.14 6.36 6.32
N TYR A 269 -11.22 5.55 5.81
CA TYR A 269 -11.27 5.00 4.45
C TYR A 269 -11.87 3.60 4.40
N ARG A 270 -12.31 3.04 5.53
CA ARG A 270 -12.99 1.75 5.51
C ARG A 270 -14.33 1.86 4.78
N PRO A 271 -14.64 0.91 3.88
CA PRO A 271 -15.97 0.83 3.31
C PRO A 271 -16.97 0.48 4.40
N GLU A 272 -18.12 1.13 4.36
CA GLU A 272 -19.26 0.77 5.20
C GLU A 272 -19.68 -0.68 4.92
N PRO A 273 -19.97 -1.48 5.95
CA PRO A 273 -20.48 -2.83 5.76
C PRO A 273 -21.86 -2.76 5.08
N ARG A 274 -22.04 -3.51 3.98
CA ARG A 274 -23.32 -3.56 3.24
C ARG A 274 -23.78 -5.00 3.06
N GLY A 275 -25.11 -5.19 3.08
CA GLY A 275 -25.74 -6.50 2.88
C GLY A 275 -25.58 -7.48 4.06
N PHE A 276 -26.14 -8.68 3.89
CA PHE A 276 -26.15 -9.77 4.88
C PHE A 276 -26.65 -9.34 6.27
N THR A 277 -27.97 -9.20 6.43
CA THR A 277 -28.66 -8.80 7.68
C THR A 277 -28.66 -9.86 8.78
N SER A 278 -28.07 -11.03 8.55
CA SER A 278 -28.06 -12.12 9.53
C SER A 278 -27.35 -11.69 10.82
N ALA A 279 -27.92 -12.13 11.95
CA ALA A 279 -27.42 -11.82 13.29
C ALA A 279 -25.94 -12.20 13.40
N LEU A 280 -25.11 -11.21 13.73
CA LEU A 280 -23.66 -11.34 13.87
C LEU A 280 -23.23 -12.24 15.04
N LEU A 281 -24.17 -12.79 15.80
CA LEU A 281 -23.94 -13.62 16.99
C LEU A 281 -24.78 -14.90 16.84
N ARG A 282 -24.17 -15.98 16.35
CA ARG A 282 -24.75 -17.32 16.48
C ARG A 282 -24.30 -17.92 17.80
N GLN A 283 -25.26 -18.41 18.58
CA GLN A 283 -25.01 -18.98 19.91
C GLN A 283 -24.48 -20.43 19.86
N ASP A 284 -24.33 -21.02 18.67
CA ASP A 284 -24.05 -22.45 18.48
C ASP A 284 -22.70 -22.91 19.09
N GLY A 285 -21.80 -22.01 19.50
CA GLY A 285 -20.53 -22.31 20.21
C GLY A 285 -19.51 -23.15 19.44
N ARG A 286 -19.87 -23.66 18.25
CA ARG A 286 -19.05 -24.53 17.40
C ARG A 286 -18.10 -23.73 16.51
N LEU A 287 -16.94 -24.30 16.19
CA LEU A 287 -15.94 -23.72 15.27
C LEU A 287 -16.55 -23.33 13.91
N ARG A 288 -17.47 -24.15 13.38
CA ARG A 288 -18.22 -23.83 12.14
C ARG A 288 -19.03 -22.53 12.27
N GLY A 289 -19.63 -22.29 13.43
CA GLY A 289 -20.34 -21.04 13.73
C GLY A 289 -19.40 -19.83 13.70
N TYR A 290 -18.21 -19.96 14.29
CA TYR A 290 -17.20 -18.90 14.28
C TYR A 290 -16.62 -18.63 12.90
N ALA A 291 -16.37 -19.68 12.11
CA ALA A 291 -15.93 -19.54 10.72
C ALA A 291 -16.98 -18.82 9.86
N THR A 292 -18.25 -19.22 9.96
CA THR A 292 -19.35 -18.59 9.20
C THR A 292 -19.57 -17.14 9.62
N GLN A 293 -19.51 -16.83 10.92
CA GLN A 293 -19.60 -15.46 11.44
C GLN A 293 -18.47 -14.58 10.89
N GLY A 294 -17.24 -15.10 10.91
CA GLY A 294 -16.08 -14.45 10.31
C GLY A 294 -16.30 -14.20 8.82
N ALA A 295 -16.67 -15.22 8.06
CA ALA A 295 -16.95 -15.14 6.63
C ALA A 295 -18.03 -14.09 6.29
N VAL A 296 -19.15 -14.06 7.02
CA VAL A 296 -20.24 -13.10 6.80
C VAL A 296 -19.76 -11.67 7.04
N ARG A 297 -19.06 -11.41 8.16
CA ARG A 297 -18.47 -10.07 8.43
C ARG A 297 -17.57 -9.62 7.30
N ALA A 298 -16.81 -10.58 6.78
CA ALA A 298 -15.84 -10.35 5.75
C ALA A 298 -16.52 -10.05 4.40
N LEU A 299 -17.57 -10.79 4.03
CA LEU A 299 -18.37 -10.60 2.81
C LEU A 299 -19.22 -9.31 2.78
N ARG A 300 -19.50 -8.69 3.93
CA ARG A 300 -20.12 -7.35 3.99
C ARG A 300 -19.28 -6.23 3.37
N THR A 301 -18.01 -6.51 3.07
CA THR A 301 -17.10 -5.60 2.37
C THR A 301 -16.53 -6.28 1.12
N PRO A 302 -17.35 -6.49 0.07
CA PRO A 302 -17.00 -7.38 -1.05
C PRO A 302 -15.72 -6.98 -1.78
N GLY A 303 -15.46 -5.67 -1.94
CA GLY A 303 -14.20 -5.19 -2.53
C GLY A 303 -12.96 -5.55 -1.70
N ARG A 304 -13.05 -5.48 -0.36
CA ARG A 304 -11.96 -5.91 0.53
C ARG A 304 -11.81 -7.42 0.55
N ALA A 305 -12.92 -8.16 0.50
CA ALA A 305 -12.92 -9.62 0.41
C ALA A 305 -12.23 -10.11 -0.87
N ALA A 306 -12.61 -9.56 -2.03
CA ALA A 306 -12.00 -9.91 -3.31
C ALA A 306 -10.50 -9.58 -3.32
N ALA A 307 -10.11 -8.39 -2.86
CA ALA A 307 -8.70 -8.00 -2.77
C ALA A 307 -7.91 -8.93 -1.82
N ALA A 308 -8.50 -9.34 -0.69
CA ALA A 308 -7.88 -10.27 0.23
C ALA A 308 -7.69 -11.65 -0.39
N VAL A 309 -8.70 -12.19 -1.06
CA VAL A 309 -8.60 -13.49 -1.76
C VAL A 309 -7.50 -13.44 -2.82
N LEU A 310 -7.47 -12.40 -3.65
CA LEU A 310 -6.43 -12.24 -4.66
C LEU A 310 -5.03 -12.12 -4.03
N LEU A 311 -4.87 -11.33 -2.97
CA LEU A 311 -3.59 -11.18 -2.28
C LEU A 311 -3.14 -12.46 -1.56
N LEU A 312 -4.06 -13.25 -1.02
CA LEU A 312 -3.74 -14.52 -0.39
C LEU A 312 -3.34 -15.59 -1.42
N LEU A 313 -4.05 -15.67 -2.56
CA LEU A 313 -3.72 -16.59 -3.64
C LEU A 313 -2.38 -16.22 -4.29
N THR A 314 -2.20 -14.94 -4.65
CA THR A 314 -0.94 -14.45 -5.21
C THR A 314 0.20 -14.55 -4.20
N GLY A 315 -0.03 -14.20 -2.94
CA GLY A 315 0.93 -14.33 -1.86
C GLY A 315 1.36 -15.77 -1.64
N GLY A 316 0.41 -16.72 -1.60
CA GLY A 316 0.70 -18.15 -1.51
C GLY A 316 1.51 -18.65 -2.70
N ALA A 317 1.12 -18.30 -3.92
CA ALA A 317 1.83 -18.70 -5.14
C ALA A 317 3.27 -18.17 -5.17
N VAL A 318 3.44 -16.87 -4.91
CA VAL A 318 4.74 -16.18 -4.92
C VAL A 318 5.63 -16.66 -3.77
N LEU A 319 5.05 -16.88 -2.58
CA LEU A 319 5.76 -17.43 -1.43
C LEU A 319 6.27 -18.84 -1.72
N THR A 320 5.42 -19.74 -2.23
CA THR A 320 5.82 -21.09 -2.61
C THR A 320 6.90 -21.07 -3.68
N ALA A 321 6.81 -20.19 -4.68
CA ALA A 321 7.84 -20.05 -5.71
C ALA A 321 9.17 -19.47 -5.17
N GLY A 322 9.11 -18.66 -4.11
CA GLY A 322 10.28 -18.11 -3.43
C GLY A 322 10.99 -19.13 -2.54
N THR A 323 10.22 -19.94 -1.80
CA THR A 323 10.77 -20.95 -0.87
C THR A 323 11.10 -22.30 -1.52
N ALA A 324 10.68 -22.53 -2.77
CA ALA A 324 10.97 -23.75 -3.51
C ALA A 324 12.30 -23.73 -4.28
N ARG A 325 12.88 -22.55 -4.52
CA ARG A 325 14.14 -22.38 -5.25
C ARG A 325 15.34 -22.47 -4.31
N ALA A 326 16.32 -23.30 -4.66
CA ALA A 326 17.60 -23.43 -4.02
C ALA A 326 18.49 -22.25 -4.42
N ASP A 327 18.49 -21.24 -3.56
CA ASP A 327 19.45 -20.14 -3.50
C ASP A 327 19.47 -19.14 -4.68
N GLY A 328 19.32 -17.86 -4.31
CA GLY A 328 19.40 -16.74 -5.23
C GLY A 328 18.71 -15.51 -4.66
N SER A 329 19.21 -14.33 -5.01
CA SER A 329 18.62 -13.06 -4.56
C SER A 329 17.15 -12.92 -5.00
N THR A 330 16.77 -13.52 -6.13
CA THR A 330 15.39 -13.61 -6.62
C THR A 330 14.47 -14.50 -5.77
N ALA A 331 14.99 -15.58 -5.18
CA ALA A 331 14.22 -16.45 -4.29
C ALA A 331 13.84 -15.70 -3.00
N SER A 332 14.80 -14.97 -2.42
CA SER A 332 14.57 -14.16 -1.21
C SER A 332 13.57 -13.02 -1.44
N THR A 333 13.65 -12.34 -2.60
CA THR A 333 12.71 -11.26 -2.95
C THR A 333 11.31 -11.79 -3.20
N LEU A 334 11.16 -12.95 -3.83
CA LEU A 334 9.86 -13.63 -3.98
C LEU A 334 9.32 -14.10 -2.62
N TRP A 335 10.15 -14.63 -1.73
CA TRP A 335 9.72 -14.98 -0.37
C TRP A 335 9.17 -13.74 0.35
N ILE A 336 9.92 -12.64 0.38
CA ILE A 336 9.49 -11.38 0.99
C ILE A 336 8.20 -10.86 0.33
N ALA A 337 8.13 -10.81 -0.99
CA ALA A 337 6.96 -10.34 -1.73
C ALA A 337 5.72 -11.20 -1.42
N GLY A 338 5.87 -12.52 -1.39
CA GLY A 338 4.82 -13.46 -1.01
C GLY A 338 4.33 -13.23 0.42
N ALA A 339 5.26 -13.08 1.37
CA ALA A 339 4.95 -12.78 2.76
C ALA A 339 4.22 -11.43 2.93
N VAL A 340 4.64 -10.39 2.20
CA VAL A 340 3.98 -9.07 2.19
C VAL A 340 2.57 -9.19 1.61
N CYS A 341 2.38 -9.91 0.49
CA CYS A 341 1.06 -10.16 -0.09
C CYS A 341 0.14 -10.88 0.90
N LEU A 342 0.63 -11.92 1.58
CA LEU A 342 -0.14 -12.59 2.63
C LEU A 342 -0.51 -11.65 3.78
N TYR A 343 0.42 -10.81 4.23
CA TYR A 343 0.19 -9.84 5.30
C TYR A 343 -0.82 -8.75 4.91
N LEU A 344 -0.76 -8.24 3.69
CA LEU A 344 -1.74 -7.29 3.17
C LEU A 344 -3.11 -7.96 3.00
N GLY A 345 -3.16 -9.17 2.44
CA GLY A 345 -4.37 -9.95 2.24
C GLY A 345 -5.06 -10.33 3.55
N SER A 346 -4.27 -10.62 4.60
CA SER A 346 -4.79 -10.90 5.95
C SER A 346 -5.48 -9.69 6.59
N GLY A 347 -5.36 -8.47 6.04
CA GLY A 347 -5.98 -7.28 6.63
C GLY A 347 -7.50 -7.20 6.57
N TRP A 348 -8.12 -8.04 5.76
CA TRP A 348 -9.57 -8.23 5.75
C TRP A 348 -10.08 -9.00 6.99
N ILE A 349 -9.22 -9.82 7.57
CA ILE A 349 -9.53 -10.68 8.71
C ILE A 349 -9.47 -9.92 10.04
N GLY A 350 -8.70 -8.81 10.08
CA GLY A 350 -8.40 -8.05 11.30
C GLY A 350 -9.61 -7.56 12.10
N GLU A 351 -10.81 -7.51 11.51
CA GLU A 351 -12.04 -7.15 12.21
C GLU A 351 -12.40 -8.12 13.34
N THR A 352 -12.08 -9.41 13.16
CA THR A 352 -12.27 -10.42 14.22
C THR A 352 -11.34 -10.17 15.41
N TRP A 353 -10.10 -9.75 15.15
CA TRP A 353 -9.13 -9.41 16.20
C TRP A 353 -9.38 -8.05 16.83
N ARG A 354 -9.94 -7.07 16.12
CA ARG A 354 -10.41 -5.83 16.77
C ARG A 354 -11.54 -6.09 17.74
N GLY A 355 -12.52 -6.92 17.35
CA GLY A 355 -13.57 -7.37 18.26
C GLY A 355 -12.98 -8.05 19.50
N LEU A 356 -11.98 -8.92 19.31
CA LEU A 356 -11.25 -9.51 20.45
C LEU A 356 -10.56 -8.44 21.30
N ARG A 357 -9.81 -7.52 20.70
CA ARG A 357 -9.13 -6.43 21.43
C ARG A 357 -10.13 -5.65 22.29
N ASP A 358 -11.25 -5.25 21.70
CA ASP A 358 -12.27 -4.44 22.37
C ASP A 358 -12.93 -5.24 23.52
N GLU A 359 -13.14 -6.55 23.35
CA GLU A 359 -13.56 -7.45 24.43
C GLU A 359 -12.49 -7.60 25.54
N LEU A 360 -11.20 -7.56 25.19
CA LEU A 360 -10.10 -7.68 26.15
C LEU A 360 -9.88 -6.38 26.94
N THR A 361 -10.22 -5.22 26.37
CA THR A 361 -10.00 -3.88 26.99
C THR A 361 -11.22 -3.33 27.71
N LEU A 362 -12.43 -3.72 27.34
CA LEU A 362 -13.65 -3.30 28.03
C LEU A 362 -13.95 -4.19 29.24
N ALA A 363 -14.55 -3.60 30.30
CA ALA A 363 -15.11 -4.38 31.39
C ALA A 363 -16.15 -5.36 30.81
N PRO A 364 -16.18 -6.64 31.25
CA PRO A 364 -17.08 -7.64 30.69
C PRO A 364 -18.53 -7.26 31.02
N LEU A 365 -19.16 -6.47 30.15
CA LEU A 365 -20.52 -5.95 30.33
C LEU A 365 -21.59 -7.06 30.33
N LEU A 366 -21.24 -8.28 29.93
CA LEU A 366 -22.21 -9.36 29.70
C LEU A 366 -21.86 -10.70 30.38
N GLY A 367 -20.93 -10.73 31.34
CA GLY A 367 -20.65 -11.95 32.12
C GLY A 367 -20.24 -13.20 31.32
N GLN A 368 -19.87 -13.04 30.04
CA GLN A 368 -19.57 -14.16 29.16
C GLN A 368 -18.25 -14.83 29.55
N TRP A 369 -18.30 -16.15 29.65
CA TRP A 369 -17.17 -17.03 29.95
C TRP A 369 -16.15 -17.04 28.81
N TRP A 370 -14.87 -16.89 29.16
CA TRP A 370 -13.75 -16.60 28.26
C TRP A 370 -13.26 -17.79 27.41
N GLY A 371 -13.72 -19.02 27.68
CA GLY A 371 -13.19 -20.25 27.06
C GLY A 371 -13.32 -20.32 25.54
N GLY A 372 -14.28 -19.59 24.94
CA GLY A 372 -14.50 -19.57 23.48
C GLY A 372 -13.96 -18.34 22.74
N ALA A 373 -13.46 -17.32 23.45
CA ALA A 373 -13.11 -16.04 22.82
C ALA A 373 -11.92 -16.17 21.85
N ALA A 374 -10.88 -16.90 22.25
CA ALA A 374 -9.73 -17.20 21.40
C ALA A 374 -10.12 -18.05 20.19
N ALA A 375 -10.92 -19.10 20.40
CA ALA A 375 -11.41 -19.95 19.31
C ALA A 375 -12.24 -19.12 18.31
N ARG A 376 -13.18 -18.30 18.78
CA ARG A 376 -13.97 -17.40 17.94
C ARG A 376 -13.11 -16.41 17.15
N ALA A 377 -12.14 -15.81 17.81
CA ALA A 377 -11.31 -14.78 17.21
C ALA A 377 -10.25 -15.34 16.24
N LEU A 378 -9.80 -16.59 16.41
CA LEU A 378 -8.73 -17.19 15.60
C LEU A 378 -9.24 -18.10 14.48
N THR A 379 -10.41 -18.73 14.62
CA THR A 379 -10.90 -19.75 13.67
C THR A 379 -10.95 -19.22 12.24
N TRP A 380 -11.61 -18.08 12.01
CA TRP A 380 -11.71 -17.49 10.69
C TRP A 380 -10.36 -17.01 10.13
N PRO A 381 -9.54 -16.24 10.87
CA PRO A 381 -8.21 -15.86 10.43
C PRO A 381 -7.33 -16.99 9.94
N VAL A 382 -7.23 -18.03 10.76
CA VAL A 382 -6.37 -19.17 10.49
C VAL A 382 -6.87 -19.87 9.24
N LEU A 383 -8.17 -20.19 9.17
CA LEU A 383 -8.77 -20.86 8.02
C LEU A 383 -8.59 -20.06 6.71
N ALA A 384 -8.84 -18.75 6.73
CA ALA A 384 -8.76 -17.94 5.51
C ALA A 384 -7.32 -17.80 4.99
N VAL A 385 -6.35 -17.53 5.88
CA VAL A 385 -4.94 -17.42 5.48
C VAL A 385 -4.39 -18.77 5.04
N THR A 386 -4.65 -19.85 5.78
CA THR A 386 -4.14 -21.19 5.40
C THR A 386 -4.76 -21.66 4.10
N ALA A 387 -6.08 -21.56 3.93
CA ALA A 387 -6.74 -21.97 2.69
C ALA A 387 -6.25 -21.15 1.49
N GLY A 388 -6.17 -19.82 1.61
CA GLY A 388 -5.66 -18.97 0.54
C GLY A 388 -4.20 -19.25 0.17
N THR A 389 -3.35 -19.45 1.19
CA THR A 389 -1.93 -19.77 1.00
C THR A 389 -1.75 -21.15 0.34
N CYS A 390 -2.48 -22.17 0.82
CA CYS A 390 -2.42 -23.52 0.26
C CYS A 390 -2.98 -23.59 -1.17
N LEU A 391 -4.09 -22.90 -1.45
CA LEU A 391 -4.65 -22.83 -2.80
C LEU A 391 -3.70 -22.12 -3.77
N GLY A 392 -3.14 -20.98 -3.37
CA GLY A 392 -2.15 -20.24 -4.16
C GLY A 392 -0.87 -21.06 -4.41
N GLY A 393 -0.31 -21.65 -3.36
CA GLY A 393 0.87 -22.50 -3.46
C GLY A 393 0.62 -23.76 -4.29
N GLY A 394 -0.54 -24.41 -4.13
CA GLY A 394 -0.95 -25.56 -4.94
C GLY A 394 -1.07 -25.22 -6.43
N LEU A 395 -1.68 -24.08 -6.77
CA LEU A 395 -1.72 -23.58 -8.15
C LEU A 395 -0.31 -23.33 -8.71
N ALA A 396 0.59 -22.75 -7.91
CA ALA A 396 1.98 -22.53 -8.33
C ALA A 396 2.74 -23.84 -8.58
N VAL A 397 2.49 -24.89 -7.79
CA VAL A 397 3.09 -26.22 -7.99
C VAL A 397 2.56 -26.86 -9.27
N LEU A 398 1.26 -26.74 -9.55
CA LEU A 398 0.65 -27.30 -10.75
C LEU A 398 1.16 -26.64 -12.04
N VAL A 399 1.39 -25.32 -12.02
CA VAL A 399 1.79 -24.54 -13.19
C VAL A 399 3.31 -24.49 -13.39
N GLY A 400 4.12 -24.54 -12.33
CA GLY A 400 5.56 -24.24 -12.35
C GLY A 400 6.53 -25.41 -12.59
N ARG A 401 6.16 -26.43 -13.38
CA ARG A 401 6.76 -27.77 -13.33
C ARG A 401 8.26 -27.99 -13.62
N PRO A 402 9.10 -27.06 -14.11
CA PRO A 402 10.55 -27.27 -14.08
C PRO A 402 11.29 -26.59 -12.90
N VAL A 403 10.60 -25.86 -12.01
CA VAL A 403 11.26 -24.92 -11.06
C VAL A 403 11.44 -25.48 -9.62
N TYR A 404 10.97 -26.69 -9.35
CA TYR A 404 10.97 -27.24 -7.98
C TYR A 404 12.15 -28.19 -7.76
N ASP A 405 13.04 -27.85 -6.84
CA ASP A 405 14.26 -28.63 -6.51
C ASP A 405 14.00 -29.93 -5.73
N GLY A 406 12.81 -30.52 -5.88
CA GLY A 406 12.48 -31.84 -5.32
C GLY A 406 12.36 -31.90 -3.79
N ARG A 407 12.27 -30.76 -3.08
CA ARG A 407 12.16 -30.70 -1.60
C ARG A 407 10.82 -30.17 -1.08
N PRO A 408 9.68 -30.80 -1.44
CA PRO A 408 8.35 -30.28 -1.13
C PRO A 408 8.08 -30.13 0.37
N ALA A 409 8.65 -31.01 1.21
CA ALA A 409 8.51 -30.94 2.66
C ALA A 409 9.17 -29.69 3.26
N GLN A 410 10.34 -29.28 2.76
CA GLN A 410 11.04 -28.07 3.22
C GLN A 410 10.27 -26.82 2.80
N THR A 411 9.83 -26.76 1.54
CA THR A 411 9.00 -25.68 1.02
C THR A 411 7.71 -25.52 1.81
N ALA A 412 7.01 -26.63 2.09
CA ALA A 412 5.78 -26.63 2.89
C ALA A 412 6.04 -26.10 4.31
N LEU A 413 7.14 -26.50 4.94
CA LEU A 413 7.52 -26.04 6.27
C LEU A 413 7.84 -24.53 6.31
N LEU A 414 8.57 -24.02 5.32
CA LEU A 414 8.89 -22.58 5.21
C LEU A 414 7.63 -21.73 4.93
N VAL A 415 6.75 -22.23 4.04
CA VAL A 415 5.46 -21.57 3.75
C VAL A 415 4.58 -21.55 4.99
N ALA A 416 4.47 -22.67 5.71
CA ALA A 416 3.71 -22.75 6.96
C ALA A 416 4.28 -21.82 8.03
N GLY A 417 5.60 -21.85 8.26
CA GLY A 417 6.27 -20.94 9.19
C GLY A 417 6.02 -19.47 8.85
N THR A 418 6.12 -19.09 7.58
CA THR A 418 5.85 -17.72 7.12
C THR A 418 4.39 -17.33 7.31
N ALA A 419 3.43 -18.21 7.01
CA ALA A 419 2.01 -17.93 7.23
C ALA A 419 1.69 -17.74 8.73
N VAL A 420 2.32 -18.51 9.60
CA VAL A 420 2.21 -18.37 11.07
C VAL A 420 2.81 -17.04 11.53
N LEU A 421 3.99 -16.66 11.03
CA LEU A 421 4.60 -15.36 11.28
C LEU A 421 3.71 -14.19 10.82
N VAL A 422 3.14 -14.28 9.62
CA VAL A 422 2.20 -13.28 9.10
C VAL A 422 1.00 -13.11 10.03
N LEU A 423 0.41 -14.22 10.50
CA LEU A 423 -0.70 -14.19 11.44
C LEU A 423 -0.29 -13.55 12.78
N GLY A 424 0.88 -13.90 13.32
CA GLY A 424 1.42 -13.29 14.56
C GLY A 424 1.67 -11.79 14.42
N ALA A 425 2.40 -11.39 13.37
CA ALA A 425 2.65 -9.99 13.02
C ALA A 425 1.35 -9.19 12.86
N ARG A 426 0.35 -9.78 12.21
CA ARG A 426 -0.95 -9.14 12.03
C ARG A 426 -1.73 -9.06 13.34
N PHE A 427 -1.66 -10.08 14.19
CA PHE A 427 -2.26 -10.06 15.52
C PHE A 427 -1.67 -8.94 16.37
N LEU A 428 -0.35 -8.81 16.41
CA LEU A 428 0.35 -7.71 17.10
C LEU A 428 -0.16 -6.34 16.65
N ARG A 429 -0.37 -6.16 15.33
CA ARG A 429 -0.89 -4.91 14.75
C ARG A 429 -2.33 -4.63 15.16
N GLU A 430 -3.22 -5.63 15.15
CA GLU A 430 -4.64 -5.43 15.48
C GLU A 430 -4.87 -5.26 16.99
N MET A 431 -3.97 -5.77 17.84
CA MET A 431 -4.01 -5.57 19.31
C MET A 431 -3.55 -4.16 19.76
N LYS A 432 -3.23 -3.25 18.83
CA LYS A 432 -2.87 -1.88 19.18
C LYS A 432 -4.03 -1.14 19.82
N THR A 433 -3.72 -0.47 20.92
CA THR A 433 -4.59 0.45 21.65
C THR A 433 -4.18 1.90 21.32
N HIS A 434 -4.58 2.86 22.15
CA HIS A 434 -4.21 4.27 21.97
C HIS A 434 -2.68 4.43 21.92
N LEU A 435 -2.24 5.45 21.17
CA LEU A 435 -0.83 5.80 21.09
C LEU A 435 -0.30 6.09 22.51
N PRO A 436 0.74 5.38 22.99
CA PRO A 436 1.31 5.67 24.30
C PRO A 436 1.82 7.10 24.37
N LEU A 437 1.44 7.86 25.40
CA LEU A 437 1.89 9.24 25.60
C LEU A 437 3.43 9.34 25.66
N SER A 438 4.10 8.28 26.12
CA SER A 438 5.56 8.20 26.14
C SER A 438 6.21 8.30 24.76
N LEU A 439 5.50 7.94 23.68
CA LEU A 439 6.00 8.05 22.30
C LEU A 439 5.81 9.46 21.71
N LEU A 440 5.06 10.33 22.38
CA LEU A 440 4.89 11.73 22.00
C LEU A 440 5.92 12.64 22.69
N LEU A 441 6.64 12.13 23.69
CA LEU A 441 7.68 12.87 24.36
C LEU A 441 8.95 12.86 23.50
N PRO A 442 9.64 14.01 23.32
CA PRO A 442 10.91 14.07 22.63
C PRO A 442 11.93 13.12 23.27
N ILE A 443 12.60 12.33 22.46
CA ILE A 443 13.70 11.46 22.89
C ILE A 443 14.95 12.06 22.31
N ILE A 444 15.54 12.98 23.09
CA ILE A 444 16.74 13.71 22.70
C ILE A 444 17.90 12.74 22.68
N THR A 445 18.45 12.48 21.49
CA THR A 445 19.67 11.72 21.28
C THR A 445 20.71 12.58 20.58
N PRO A 446 22.00 12.17 20.56
CA PRO A 446 23.02 12.85 19.75
C PRO A 446 22.66 12.93 18.26
N PHE A 447 21.76 12.07 17.77
CA PHE A 447 21.27 12.05 16.39
C PHE A 447 19.97 12.85 16.17
N GLY A 448 19.51 13.57 17.20
CA GLY A 448 18.26 14.33 17.19
C GLY A 448 17.13 13.63 17.95
N ASP A 449 15.90 14.08 17.71
CA ASP A 449 14.70 13.52 18.33
C ASP A 449 14.27 12.21 17.66
N LEU A 450 14.37 11.09 18.37
CA LEU A 450 13.95 9.77 17.88
C LEU A 450 12.45 9.49 18.06
N SER A 451 11.67 10.41 18.65
CA SER A 451 10.23 10.23 18.89
C SER A 451 9.48 9.87 17.60
N ALA A 452 9.78 10.54 16.48
CA ALA A 452 9.18 10.28 15.17
C ALA A 452 9.51 8.87 14.65
N LEU A 453 10.75 8.41 14.83
CA LEU A 453 11.14 7.06 14.43
C LEU A 453 10.41 5.99 15.27
N MET A 454 10.31 6.22 16.58
CA MET A 454 9.56 5.32 17.46
C MET A 454 8.06 5.33 17.17
N LEU A 455 7.50 6.47 16.78
CA LEU A 455 6.13 6.58 16.30
C LEU A 455 5.93 5.74 15.04
N VAL A 456 6.82 5.85 14.05
CA VAL A 456 6.78 5.05 12.82
C VAL A 456 6.93 3.56 13.14
N ALA A 457 7.90 3.19 13.97
CA ALA A 457 8.10 1.81 14.42
C ALA A 457 6.86 1.28 15.14
N TRP A 458 6.23 2.08 16.00
CA TRP A 458 4.97 1.72 16.64
C TRP A 458 3.84 1.58 15.63
N GLN A 459 3.74 2.40 14.58
CA GLN A 459 2.70 2.29 13.54
C GLN A 459 2.88 1.05 12.65
N PHE A 460 4.12 0.64 12.38
CA PHE A 460 4.45 -0.41 11.44
C PHE A 460 5.03 -1.69 12.07
N ASP A 461 5.10 -1.80 13.39
CA ASP A 461 5.65 -2.95 14.13
C ASP A 461 5.36 -4.34 13.55
N GLY A 462 4.11 -4.68 13.22
CA GLY A 462 3.76 -5.97 12.65
C GLY A 462 4.39 -6.16 11.27
N PHE A 463 4.43 -5.10 10.46
CA PHE A 463 5.11 -5.14 9.16
C PHE A 463 6.64 -5.24 9.32
N VAL A 464 7.22 -4.50 10.29
CA VAL A 464 8.65 -4.56 10.61
C VAL A 464 9.03 -5.96 11.10
N VAL A 465 8.27 -6.55 12.02
CA VAL A 465 8.50 -7.91 12.53
C VAL A 465 8.37 -8.95 11.42
N LEU A 466 7.42 -8.77 10.49
CA LEU A 466 7.31 -9.64 9.32
C LEU A 466 8.58 -9.58 8.46
N LEU A 467 9.01 -8.38 8.05
CA LEU A 467 10.17 -8.22 7.18
C LEU A 467 11.46 -8.72 7.85
N ALA A 468 11.69 -8.30 9.10
CA ALA A 468 12.83 -8.75 9.88
C ALA A 468 12.78 -10.27 10.12
N GLY A 469 11.61 -10.82 10.42
CA GLY A 469 11.43 -12.25 10.65
C GLY A 469 11.67 -13.09 9.42
N VAL A 470 11.21 -12.66 8.24
CA VAL A 470 11.52 -13.33 6.96
C VAL A 470 13.00 -13.22 6.64
N ALA A 471 13.62 -12.06 6.85
CA ALA A 471 15.06 -11.88 6.63
C ALA A 471 15.90 -12.79 7.54
N VAL A 472 15.58 -12.87 8.83
CA VAL A 472 16.25 -13.76 9.77
C VAL A 472 16.00 -15.22 9.40
N ALA A 473 14.75 -15.60 9.08
CA ALA A 473 14.41 -16.96 8.67
C ALA A 473 15.17 -17.38 7.39
N ASN A 474 15.37 -16.46 6.44
CA ASN A 474 16.14 -16.68 5.23
C ASN A 474 17.64 -16.82 5.49
N ALA A 475 18.16 -16.28 6.60
CA ALA A 475 19.55 -16.45 7.01
C ALA A 475 19.79 -17.77 7.78
N VAL A 476 18.75 -18.51 8.15
CA VAL A 476 18.88 -19.80 8.84
C VAL A 476 19.15 -20.92 7.83
N PRO A 477 20.23 -21.70 7.97
CA PRO A 477 20.64 -22.70 6.98
C PRO A 477 19.72 -23.93 6.89
N SER A 478 18.72 -24.05 7.77
CA SER A 478 17.79 -25.18 7.79
C SER A 478 16.34 -24.72 7.82
N ALA A 479 15.49 -25.35 6.99
CA ALA A 479 14.05 -25.15 7.01
C ALA A 479 13.39 -25.32 8.39
N PRO A 480 13.71 -26.36 9.21
CA PRO A 480 13.17 -26.47 10.56
C PRO A 480 13.63 -25.35 11.47
N GLY A 481 14.89 -24.89 11.36
CA GLY A 481 15.38 -23.74 12.12
C GLY A 481 14.64 -22.45 11.74
N ALA A 482 14.47 -22.19 10.45
CA ALA A 482 13.72 -21.04 9.93
C ALA A 482 12.26 -21.05 10.43
N ALA A 483 11.60 -22.21 10.40
CA ALA A 483 10.24 -22.36 10.92
C ALA A 483 10.17 -22.18 12.44
N ALA A 484 11.18 -22.65 13.19
CA ALA A 484 11.28 -22.44 14.63
C ALA A 484 11.44 -20.95 14.96
N VAL A 485 12.28 -20.22 14.23
CA VAL A 485 12.41 -18.74 14.37
C VAL A 485 11.07 -18.05 14.09
N ALA A 486 10.38 -18.43 13.02
CA ALA A 486 9.07 -17.88 12.69
C ALA A 486 8.05 -18.15 13.82
N ALA A 487 8.04 -19.35 14.40
CA ALA A 487 7.18 -19.71 15.53
C ALA A 487 7.52 -18.91 16.81
N LEU A 488 8.80 -18.74 17.13
CA LEU A 488 9.27 -17.92 18.26
C LEU A 488 8.84 -16.46 18.11
N LEU A 489 9.09 -15.86 16.95
CA LEU A 489 8.67 -14.49 16.66
C LEU A 489 7.14 -14.34 16.71
N THR A 490 6.40 -15.34 16.24
CA THR A 490 4.94 -15.38 16.36
C THR A 490 4.51 -15.38 17.82
N ALA A 491 5.12 -16.21 18.67
CA ALA A 491 4.85 -16.25 20.09
C ALA A 491 5.15 -14.90 20.76
N CYS A 492 6.28 -14.26 20.40
CA CYS A 492 6.62 -12.90 20.85
C CYS A 492 5.56 -11.88 20.42
N CYS A 493 5.08 -11.93 19.17
CA CYS A 493 4.02 -11.06 18.66
C CYS A 493 2.70 -11.25 19.42
N ILE A 494 2.31 -12.50 19.67
CA ILE A 494 1.09 -12.81 20.42
C ILE A 494 1.21 -12.27 21.85
N TRP A 495 2.33 -12.56 22.51
CA TRP A 495 2.58 -12.09 23.86
C TRP A 495 2.60 -10.56 23.95
N ALA A 496 3.32 -9.88 23.06
CA ALA A 496 3.39 -8.42 23.01
C ALA A 496 2.03 -7.80 22.68
N GLY A 497 1.25 -8.41 21.78
CA GLY A 497 -0.12 -8.00 21.48
C GLY A 497 -1.04 -8.10 22.72
N LEU A 498 -1.01 -9.23 23.43
CA LEU A 498 -1.78 -9.41 24.67
C LEU A 498 -1.31 -8.47 25.79
N ARG A 499 -0.02 -8.12 25.86
CA ARG A 499 0.45 -7.13 26.83
C ARG A 499 -0.19 -5.75 26.61
N ARG A 500 -0.45 -5.36 25.35
CA ARG A 500 -1.05 -4.05 25.01
C ARG A 500 -2.49 -3.89 25.49
N THR A 501 -3.20 -5.00 25.68
CA THR A 501 -4.58 -4.98 26.19
C THR A 501 -4.64 -4.99 27.72
N GLY A 502 -3.51 -4.86 28.42
CA GLY A 502 -3.45 -4.91 29.89
C GLY A 502 -3.55 -6.31 30.48
N TRP A 503 -3.61 -7.35 29.63
CA TRP A 503 -3.76 -8.76 30.03
C TRP A 503 -2.53 -9.38 30.72
N ALA A 504 -1.42 -8.63 30.80
CA ALA A 504 -0.16 -9.11 31.40
C ALA A 504 -0.18 -9.22 32.93
N HIS A 505 -1.15 -8.62 33.63
CA HIS A 505 -1.12 -8.53 35.10
C HIS A 505 -1.96 -9.62 35.79
N ARG A 506 -1.28 -10.66 36.33
CA ARG A 506 -1.71 -11.63 37.38
C ARG A 506 -3.03 -12.41 37.19
N GLY A 507 -3.92 -12.00 36.30
CA GLY A 507 -5.22 -12.61 36.05
C GLY A 507 -5.15 -13.87 35.19
N LEU A 508 -4.14 -14.00 34.32
CA LEU A 508 -4.01 -15.09 33.36
C LEU A 508 -3.85 -16.46 34.06
N LEU A 509 -2.95 -16.55 35.06
CA LEU A 509 -2.76 -17.77 35.85
C LEU A 509 -3.90 -18.06 36.81
N ARG A 510 -4.56 -17.04 37.39
CA ARG A 510 -5.70 -17.26 38.29
C ARG A 510 -6.98 -17.63 37.55
N ARG A 511 -7.14 -17.21 36.29
CA ARG A 511 -8.34 -17.45 35.48
C ARG A 511 -8.24 -18.73 34.64
N LEU A 512 -7.06 -19.09 34.13
CA LEU A 512 -6.83 -20.39 33.49
C LEU A 512 -6.84 -21.56 34.48
N ARG A 513 -6.57 -21.34 35.78
CA ARG A 513 -6.67 -22.38 36.81
C ARG A 513 -8.12 -22.70 37.23
N ARG A 514 -9.10 -21.92 36.78
CA ARG A 514 -10.54 -22.08 37.11
C ARG A 514 -11.35 -22.62 35.93
N SER A 515 -10.70 -22.89 34.80
CA SER A 515 -11.18 -23.62 33.62
C SER A 515 -10.46 -24.96 33.57
#